data_AF-A0A930ZI54-F1
#
_entry.id   AF-A0A930ZI54-F1
#
_cell.length_a   1.000
_cell.length_b   1.000
_cell.length_c   1.000
_cell.angle_alpha   90.00
_cell.angle_beta   90.00
_cell.angle_gamma   90.00
#
_symmetry.space_group_name_H-M   'P 1'
#
loop_
_entity.id
_entity.type
_entity.pdbx_description
1 polymer ?
#
loop_
_entity_poly.entity_id
_entity_poly.type
_entity_poly.pdbx_seq_one_letter_code
_entity_poly.pdbx_strand_id
1 'polypeptide(L)'
;MKASALDDPPGIAQALLSSLELAVEGDETDREKYGWYNGAWFAVKNLSALEAARSLGLGRTCVAAHLDHVRVTLAYTRHILAGGKDEEYQADWGRSWKIESPSEAQWSEIKTGFWHEYQALREFIGSKPSWHQSGLTAAINNIAHTAYHAGAVRQILKGSIYKEHEMAEGRVLDDLLETWQAHNAINLGLLENIPDGGLGVSASSGGMTVGQQLGHMHTVRIRWVEESEPELAKGSLKFGREENLSLETLKQALSDSGKTIQSLLLRRYRAGLGVNGFPGSLTSFMSYLISHESHHRGQIVLVLKQLGTPLSKEAGMGLWKGWWGREMSQS
;
A
#
# COMPACT_ATOMS: atom_id res chain seq x y z
N MET A 1 -12.71 16.76 -51.89
CA MET A 1 -13.12 15.52 -52.60
C MET A 1 -13.72 14.60 -51.56
N LYS A 2 -15.03 14.35 -51.63
CA LYS A 2 -15.73 13.43 -50.71
C LYS A 2 -15.26 12.01 -51.01
N ALA A 3 -14.88 11.25 -49.99
CA ALA A 3 -14.62 9.82 -50.10
C ALA A 3 -15.88 9.14 -50.67
N SER A 4 -15.70 8.34 -51.72
CA SER A 4 -16.77 7.59 -52.36
C SER A 4 -17.38 6.59 -51.40
N ALA A 5 -18.72 6.53 -51.38
CA ALA A 5 -19.47 5.47 -50.74
C ALA A 5 -19.04 4.12 -51.33
N LEU A 6 -18.28 3.34 -50.55
CA LEU A 6 -18.27 1.90 -50.67
C LEU A 6 -19.59 1.41 -50.08
N ASP A 7 -20.27 0.50 -50.78
CA ASP A 7 -21.53 -0.11 -50.37
C ASP A 7 -21.51 -0.52 -48.89
N ASP A 8 -22.61 -0.30 -48.16
CA ASP A 8 -22.74 -0.74 -46.77
C ASP A 8 -22.36 -2.23 -46.66
N PRO A 9 -21.50 -2.63 -45.70
CA PRO A 9 -21.11 -4.02 -45.55
C PRO A 9 -22.36 -4.89 -45.32
N PRO A 10 -22.39 -6.15 -45.81
CA PRO A 10 -23.45 -7.09 -45.47
C PRO A 10 -23.65 -7.14 -43.95
N GLY A 11 -24.89 -7.29 -43.47
CA GLY A 11 -25.22 -7.11 -42.04
C GLY A 11 -24.35 -7.92 -41.05
N ILE A 12 -23.79 -9.05 -41.49
CA ILE A 12 -22.81 -9.83 -40.72
C ILE A 12 -21.51 -9.06 -40.47
N ALA A 13 -20.92 -8.43 -41.51
CA ALA A 13 -19.69 -7.66 -41.37
C ALA A 13 -19.90 -6.47 -40.43
N GLN A 14 -21.03 -5.76 -40.56
CA GLN A 14 -21.37 -4.65 -39.67
C GLN A 14 -21.51 -5.11 -38.21
N ALA A 15 -22.17 -6.25 -37.96
CA ALA A 15 -22.32 -6.80 -36.62
C ALA A 15 -20.96 -7.19 -35.99
N LEU A 16 -20.06 -7.77 -36.78
CA LEU A 16 -18.70 -8.09 -36.34
C LEU A 16 -17.89 -6.83 -36.02
N LEU A 17 -17.96 -5.81 -36.87
CA LEU A 17 -17.28 -4.53 -36.65
C LEU A 17 -17.75 -3.85 -35.37
N SER A 18 -19.06 -3.73 -35.16
CA SER A 18 -19.61 -3.14 -33.94
C SER A 18 -19.24 -3.93 -32.68
N SER A 19 -19.21 -5.27 -32.77
CA SER A 19 -18.84 -6.12 -31.63
C SER A 19 -17.34 -6.04 -31.29
N LEU A 20 -16.49 -5.98 -32.32
CA LEU A 20 -15.04 -5.79 -32.16
C LEU A 20 -14.72 -4.40 -31.58
N GLU A 21 -15.41 -3.37 -32.09
CA GLU A 21 -15.31 -2.00 -31.57
C GLU A 21 -15.68 -1.95 -30.09
N LEU A 22 -16.76 -2.60 -29.66
CA LEU A 22 -17.13 -2.67 -28.24
C LEU A 22 -16.05 -3.36 -27.39
N ALA A 23 -15.50 -4.48 -27.86
CA ALA A 23 -14.48 -5.22 -27.13
C ALA A 23 -13.15 -4.45 -26.97
N VAL A 24 -12.82 -3.58 -27.93
CA VAL A 24 -11.57 -2.81 -27.94
C VAL A 24 -11.76 -1.41 -27.38
N GLU A 25 -12.67 -0.63 -27.95
CA GLU A 25 -12.84 0.80 -27.66
C GLU A 25 -13.90 1.11 -26.60
N GLY A 26 -14.70 0.12 -26.20
CA GLY A 26 -15.85 0.32 -25.32
C GLY A 26 -15.56 1.27 -24.16
N ASP A 27 -16.40 2.28 -24.01
CA ASP A 27 -16.31 3.30 -22.96
C ASP A 27 -17.65 3.38 -22.24
N GLU A 28 -17.71 2.86 -21.00
CA GLU A 28 -18.95 2.84 -20.21
C GLU A 28 -19.48 4.24 -19.85
N THR A 29 -18.66 5.29 -20.06
CA THR A 29 -19.06 6.68 -19.83
C THR A 29 -19.80 7.28 -21.02
N ASP A 30 -19.55 6.77 -22.23
CA ASP A 30 -20.28 7.14 -23.44
C ASP A 30 -21.40 6.11 -23.71
N ARG A 31 -22.50 6.32 -22.98
CA ARG A 31 -23.68 5.43 -23.01
C ARG A 31 -24.43 5.45 -24.33
N GLU A 32 -24.24 6.48 -25.15
CA GLU A 32 -24.90 6.61 -26.45
C GLU A 32 -24.17 5.79 -27.52
N LYS A 33 -22.84 5.70 -27.43
CA LYS A 33 -22.01 5.02 -28.43
C LYS A 33 -21.58 3.60 -28.06
N TYR A 34 -21.12 3.38 -26.82
CA TYR A 34 -20.52 2.11 -26.41
C TYR A 34 -21.29 1.41 -25.27
N GLY A 35 -22.17 2.13 -24.57
CA GLY A 35 -23.10 1.54 -23.61
C GLY A 35 -22.48 1.23 -22.26
N TRP A 36 -22.36 -0.05 -21.90
CA TRP A 36 -22.12 -0.54 -20.52
C TRP A 36 -20.79 -1.28 -20.32
N TYR A 37 -19.94 -1.32 -21.34
CA TYR A 37 -18.74 -2.15 -21.35
C TYR A 37 -17.47 -1.33 -21.57
N ASN A 38 -16.41 -1.66 -20.83
CA ASN A 38 -15.08 -1.07 -20.95
C ASN A 38 -14.16 -1.98 -21.77
N GLY A 39 -13.78 -1.53 -22.97
CA GLY A 39 -12.90 -2.23 -23.89
C GLY A 39 -11.44 -2.23 -23.47
N ALA A 40 -10.65 -3.08 -24.13
CA ALA A 40 -9.23 -3.26 -23.85
C ALA A 40 -8.43 -1.94 -23.97
N TRP A 41 -8.70 -1.13 -25.02
CA TRP A 41 -8.04 0.15 -25.25
C TRP A 41 -8.43 1.18 -24.20
N PHE A 42 -9.71 1.27 -23.86
CA PHE A 42 -10.20 2.17 -22.81
C PHE A 42 -9.45 1.95 -21.49
N ALA A 43 -9.25 0.69 -21.11
CA ALA A 43 -8.57 0.32 -19.87
C ALA A 43 -7.08 0.67 -19.83
N VAL A 44 -6.41 0.78 -20.98
CA VAL A 44 -4.93 0.84 -21.05
C VAL A 44 -4.37 2.12 -21.66
N LYS A 45 -5.16 2.90 -22.42
CA LYS A 45 -4.68 4.05 -23.21
C LYS A 45 -3.86 5.07 -22.41
N ASN A 46 -4.26 5.30 -21.16
CA ASN A 46 -3.67 6.30 -20.27
C ASN A 46 -2.69 5.72 -19.24
N LEU A 47 -2.41 4.40 -19.26
CA LEU A 47 -1.49 3.79 -18.32
C LEU A 47 -0.04 4.09 -18.68
N SER A 48 0.77 4.35 -17.65
CA SER A 48 2.24 4.29 -17.70
C SER A 48 2.76 2.85 -17.81
N ALA A 49 4.03 2.68 -18.13
CA ALA A 49 4.65 1.35 -18.17
C ALA A 49 4.70 0.70 -16.79
N LEU A 50 4.90 1.50 -15.73
CA LEU A 50 4.86 1.02 -14.35
C LEU A 50 3.48 0.44 -14.00
N GLU A 51 2.40 1.13 -14.37
CA GLU A 51 1.04 0.62 -14.16
C GLU A 51 0.74 -0.59 -15.04
N ALA A 52 1.29 -0.63 -16.26
CA ALA A 52 1.17 -1.76 -17.16
C ALA A 52 1.94 -3.01 -16.67
N ALA A 53 2.93 -2.85 -15.80
CA ALA A 53 3.66 -3.94 -15.15
C ALA A 53 2.86 -4.61 -14.01
N ARG A 54 1.73 -4.04 -13.59
CA ARG A 54 0.91 -4.59 -12.49
C ARG A 54 0.35 -5.96 -12.84
N SER A 55 0.25 -6.83 -11.83
CA SER A 55 -0.36 -8.17 -11.89
C SER A 55 -1.09 -8.51 -10.59
N LEU A 56 -1.84 -9.62 -10.56
CA LEU A 56 -2.54 -10.10 -9.36
C LEU A 56 -1.62 -10.76 -8.31
N GLY A 57 -0.30 -10.82 -8.54
CA GLY A 57 0.68 -11.38 -7.60
C GLY A 57 1.94 -11.89 -8.30
N LEU A 58 2.95 -12.30 -7.52
CA LEU A 58 4.21 -12.81 -8.04
C LEU A 58 3.97 -13.99 -9.02
N GLY A 59 4.64 -13.95 -10.17
CA GLY A 59 4.52 -14.95 -11.23
C GLY A 59 3.18 -14.94 -12.00
N ARG A 60 2.30 -13.96 -11.76
CA ARG A 60 1.08 -13.76 -12.56
C ARG A 60 1.32 -12.75 -13.67
N THR A 61 0.65 -12.96 -14.79
CA THR A 61 0.73 -12.11 -15.97
C THR A 61 0.34 -10.66 -15.68
N CYS A 62 1.12 -9.72 -16.22
CA CYS A 62 0.85 -8.29 -16.08
C CYS A 62 -0.08 -7.73 -17.18
N VAL A 63 -0.58 -6.51 -16.98
CA VAL A 63 -1.44 -5.80 -17.94
C VAL A 63 -0.80 -5.70 -19.32
N ALA A 64 0.49 -5.41 -19.40
CA ALA A 64 1.20 -5.27 -20.66
C ALA A 64 1.24 -6.57 -21.47
N ALA A 65 1.50 -7.70 -20.81
CA ALA A 65 1.46 -9.02 -21.44
C ALA A 65 0.06 -9.39 -21.94
N HIS A 66 -1.00 -9.05 -21.17
CA HIS A 66 -2.37 -9.24 -21.63
C HIS A 66 -2.67 -8.45 -22.92
N LEU A 67 -2.24 -7.18 -23.00
CA LEU A 67 -2.47 -6.37 -24.20
C LEU A 67 -1.67 -6.86 -25.40
N ASP A 68 -0.40 -7.22 -25.21
CA ASP A 68 0.44 -7.75 -26.28
C ASP A 68 -0.07 -9.10 -26.79
N HIS A 69 -0.63 -9.93 -25.91
CA HIS A 69 -1.28 -11.17 -26.32
C HIS A 69 -2.49 -10.92 -27.22
N VAL A 70 -3.35 -9.96 -26.89
CA VAL A 70 -4.48 -9.59 -27.76
C VAL A 70 -3.99 -9.04 -29.10
N ARG A 71 -2.91 -8.24 -29.11
CA ARG A 71 -2.31 -7.77 -30.38
C ARG A 71 -1.95 -8.95 -31.29
N VAL A 72 -1.33 -10.00 -30.75
CA VAL A 72 -0.96 -11.20 -31.52
C VAL A 72 -2.19 -11.96 -32.01
N THR A 73 -3.24 -12.08 -31.20
CA THR A 73 -4.47 -12.79 -31.62
C THR A 73 -5.26 -12.02 -32.67
N LEU A 74 -5.27 -10.68 -32.64
CA LEU A 74 -5.85 -9.85 -33.71
C LEU A 74 -5.16 -10.10 -35.05
N ALA A 75 -3.82 -10.11 -35.06
CA ALA A 75 -3.02 -10.42 -36.25
C ALA A 75 -3.28 -11.85 -36.76
N TYR A 76 -3.36 -12.82 -35.85
CA TYR A 76 -3.70 -14.21 -36.17
C TYR A 76 -5.07 -14.33 -36.83
N THR A 77 -6.10 -13.70 -36.28
CA THR A 77 -7.45 -13.75 -36.84
C THR A 77 -7.48 -13.17 -38.25
N ARG A 78 -6.75 -12.08 -38.51
CA ARG A 78 -6.61 -11.55 -39.87
C ARG A 78 -5.98 -12.57 -40.83
N HIS A 79 -4.94 -13.29 -40.42
CA HIS A 79 -4.34 -14.37 -41.21
C HIS A 79 -5.34 -15.48 -41.57
N ILE A 80 -6.11 -15.95 -40.59
CA ILE A 80 -7.15 -16.96 -40.82
C ILE A 80 -8.24 -16.43 -41.75
N LEU A 81 -8.65 -15.19 -41.57
CA LEU A 81 -9.62 -14.56 -42.48
C LEU A 81 -9.05 -14.43 -43.89
N ALA A 82 -7.74 -14.25 -44.07
CA ALA A 82 -7.11 -14.24 -45.39
C ALA A 82 -7.05 -15.62 -46.08
N GLY A 83 -7.53 -16.67 -45.41
CA GLY A 83 -7.52 -18.05 -45.91
C GLY A 83 -6.25 -18.82 -45.52
N GLY A 84 -5.40 -18.23 -44.69
CA GLY A 84 -4.27 -18.93 -44.10
C GLY A 84 -4.72 -20.02 -43.13
N LYS A 85 -3.87 -21.04 -42.96
CA LYS A 85 -4.10 -22.13 -42.00
C LYS A 85 -3.38 -21.88 -40.68
N ASP A 86 -3.87 -22.52 -39.62
CA ASP A 86 -3.28 -22.42 -38.27
C ASP A 86 -1.79 -22.78 -38.27
N GLU A 87 -1.41 -23.85 -38.97
CA GLU A 87 -0.04 -24.38 -39.09
C GLU A 87 0.94 -23.40 -39.78
N GLU A 88 0.41 -22.49 -40.59
CA GLU A 88 1.19 -21.52 -41.37
C GLU A 88 1.47 -20.24 -40.57
N TYR A 89 0.70 -19.98 -39.50
CA TYR A 89 0.89 -18.79 -38.68
C TYR A 89 2.02 -18.98 -37.66
N GLN A 90 3.22 -18.57 -38.07
CA GLN A 90 4.42 -18.62 -37.23
C GLN A 90 4.42 -17.45 -36.23
N ALA A 91 3.75 -17.62 -35.09
CA ALA A 91 3.81 -16.68 -33.97
C ALA A 91 4.47 -17.30 -32.73
N ASP A 92 5.30 -16.52 -32.05
CA ASP A 92 5.78 -16.87 -30.72
C ASP A 92 4.70 -16.53 -29.68
N TRP A 93 3.73 -17.44 -29.55
CA TRP A 93 2.64 -17.34 -28.57
C TRP A 93 3.14 -17.21 -27.13
N GLY A 94 4.31 -17.79 -26.83
CA GLY A 94 4.92 -17.71 -25.50
C GLY A 94 5.47 -16.32 -25.21
N ARG A 95 6.02 -15.63 -26.22
CA ARG A 95 6.59 -14.28 -26.07
C ARG A 95 5.56 -13.25 -25.62
N SER A 96 4.31 -13.31 -26.06
CA SER A 96 3.28 -12.37 -25.61
C SER A 96 3.01 -12.45 -24.10
N TRP A 97 3.41 -13.55 -23.45
CA TRP A 97 3.25 -13.75 -22.01
C TRP A 97 4.53 -13.51 -21.20
N LYS A 98 5.68 -13.28 -21.85
CA LYS A 98 6.98 -13.07 -21.18
C LYS A 98 7.22 -11.64 -20.72
N ILE A 99 6.30 -10.71 -20.99
CA ILE A 99 6.43 -9.33 -20.55
C ILE A 99 6.09 -9.28 -19.06
N GLU A 100 7.04 -8.83 -18.24
CA GLU A 100 6.85 -8.67 -16.80
C GLU A 100 6.91 -7.20 -16.39
N SER A 101 7.98 -6.50 -16.78
CA SER A 101 8.20 -5.08 -16.46
C SER A 101 8.63 -4.31 -17.71
N PRO A 102 7.68 -3.86 -18.55
CA PRO A 102 8.02 -3.14 -19.77
C PRO A 102 8.66 -1.79 -19.46
N SER A 103 9.57 -1.35 -20.33
CA SER A 103 10.00 0.06 -20.35
C SER A 103 8.90 0.94 -20.96
N GLU A 104 8.97 2.26 -20.77
CA GLU A 104 8.04 3.20 -21.43
C GLU A 104 8.08 3.09 -22.96
N ALA A 105 9.27 2.88 -23.54
CA ALA A 105 9.42 2.65 -24.97
C ALA A 105 8.70 1.36 -25.41
N GLN A 106 8.95 0.25 -24.71
CA GLN A 106 8.32 -1.04 -25.02
C GLN A 106 6.80 -0.98 -24.83
N TRP A 107 6.33 -0.29 -23.79
CA TRP A 107 4.90 -0.13 -23.57
C TRP A 107 4.23 0.70 -24.67
N SER A 108 4.89 1.77 -25.12
CA SER A 108 4.40 2.55 -26.27
C SER A 108 4.35 1.72 -27.54
N GLU A 109 5.36 0.88 -27.80
CA GLU A 109 5.38 -0.03 -28.95
C GLU A 109 4.21 -1.03 -28.90
N ILE A 110 3.94 -1.62 -27.74
CA ILE A 110 2.81 -2.54 -27.54
C ILE A 110 1.48 -1.83 -27.83
N LYS A 111 1.27 -0.63 -27.28
CA LYS A 111 0.04 0.16 -27.52
C LYS A 111 -0.15 0.49 -29.00
N THR A 112 0.90 0.98 -29.66
CA THR A 112 0.84 1.32 -31.09
C THR A 112 0.59 0.07 -31.95
N GLY A 113 1.28 -1.03 -31.67
CA GLY A 113 1.11 -2.28 -32.40
C GLY A 113 -0.29 -2.88 -32.20
N PHE A 114 -0.82 -2.83 -30.98
CA PHE A 114 -2.19 -3.26 -30.67
C PHE A 114 -3.21 -2.47 -31.51
N TRP A 115 -3.09 -1.14 -31.51
CA TRP A 115 -4.00 -0.28 -32.27
C TRP A 115 -3.91 -0.55 -33.77
N HIS A 116 -2.69 -0.75 -34.29
CA HIS A 116 -2.47 -1.10 -35.69
C HIS A 116 -3.17 -2.41 -36.09
N GLU A 117 -2.98 -3.50 -35.34
CA GLU A 117 -3.60 -4.79 -35.68
C GLU A 117 -5.13 -4.75 -35.54
N TYR A 118 -5.64 -3.99 -34.58
CA TYR A 118 -7.07 -3.74 -34.44
C TYR A 118 -7.66 -3.05 -35.69
N GLN A 119 -7.05 -1.95 -36.16
CA GLN A 119 -7.50 -1.25 -37.36
C GLN A 119 -7.38 -2.13 -38.61
N ALA A 120 -6.28 -2.87 -38.75
CA ALA A 120 -6.08 -3.79 -39.87
C ALA A 120 -7.13 -4.92 -39.91
N LEU A 121 -7.53 -5.45 -38.75
CA LEU A 121 -8.60 -6.45 -38.67
C LEU A 121 -9.96 -5.83 -39.04
N ARG A 122 -10.27 -4.61 -38.57
CA ARG A 122 -11.51 -3.91 -38.95
C ARG A 122 -11.61 -3.72 -40.45
N GLU A 123 -10.57 -3.18 -41.09
CA GLU A 123 -10.53 -2.97 -42.53
C GLU A 123 -10.78 -4.28 -43.28
N PHE A 124 -10.15 -5.38 -42.84
CA PHE A 124 -10.30 -6.68 -43.46
C PHE A 124 -11.70 -7.29 -43.30
N ILE A 125 -12.34 -7.12 -42.13
CA ILE A 125 -13.73 -7.53 -41.89
C ILE A 125 -14.67 -6.74 -42.82
N GLY A 126 -14.45 -5.42 -42.94
CA GLY A 126 -15.27 -4.54 -43.78
C GLY A 126 -15.13 -4.82 -45.28
N SER A 127 -13.95 -5.27 -45.74
CA SER A 127 -13.70 -5.55 -47.15
C SER A 127 -14.23 -6.91 -47.64
N LYS A 128 -14.80 -7.74 -46.76
CA LYS A 128 -15.23 -9.10 -47.09
C LYS A 128 -16.58 -9.10 -47.83
N PRO A 129 -16.63 -9.57 -49.09
CA PRO A 129 -17.89 -9.64 -49.84
C PRO A 129 -18.81 -10.76 -49.36
N SER A 130 -18.25 -11.81 -48.73
CA SER A 130 -19.00 -12.96 -48.21
C SER A 130 -18.28 -13.61 -47.04
N TRP A 131 -19.04 -14.33 -46.22
CA TRP A 131 -18.56 -15.00 -45.01
C TRP A 131 -18.79 -16.51 -45.10
N HIS A 132 -17.73 -17.28 -44.90
CA HIS A 132 -17.78 -18.72 -44.67
C HIS A 132 -17.82 -18.99 -43.17
N GLN A 133 -18.34 -20.15 -42.77
CA GLN A 133 -18.48 -20.54 -41.36
C GLN A 133 -17.16 -20.40 -40.58
N SER A 134 -16.05 -20.90 -41.12
CA SER A 134 -14.73 -20.86 -40.45
C SER A 134 -14.26 -19.42 -40.17
N GLY A 135 -14.40 -18.52 -41.13
CA GLY A 135 -14.04 -17.11 -40.97
C GLY A 135 -14.94 -16.40 -39.96
N LEU A 136 -16.24 -16.68 -39.99
CA LEU A 136 -17.19 -16.12 -39.02
C LEU A 136 -16.86 -16.59 -37.60
N THR A 137 -16.59 -17.89 -37.42
CA THR A 137 -16.16 -18.45 -36.14
C THR A 137 -14.86 -17.84 -35.65
N ALA A 138 -13.87 -17.66 -36.53
CA ALA A 138 -12.60 -17.03 -36.16
C ALA A 138 -12.77 -15.59 -35.66
N ALA A 139 -13.61 -14.79 -36.34
CA ALA A 139 -13.90 -13.42 -35.94
C ALA A 139 -14.63 -13.36 -34.58
N ILE A 140 -15.68 -14.17 -34.39
CA ILE A 140 -16.44 -14.23 -33.13
C ILE A 140 -15.54 -14.66 -31.96
N ASN A 141 -14.72 -15.71 -32.15
CA ASN A 141 -13.82 -16.20 -31.13
C ASN A 141 -12.80 -15.13 -30.72
N ASN A 142 -12.25 -14.37 -31.68
CA ASN A 142 -11.33 -13.29 -31.38
C ASN A 142 -11.98 -12.16 -30.57
N ILE A 143 -13.20 -11.77 -30.92
CA ILE A 143 -13.95 -10.74 -30.20
C ILE A 143 -14.19 -11.17 -28.75
N ALA A 144 -14.64 -12.41 -28.54
CA ALA A 144 -14.85 -12.98 -27.20
C ALA A 144 -13.53 -13.06 -26.39
N HIS A 145 -12.44 -13.47 -27.03
CA HIS A 145 -11.11 -13.54 -26.42
C HIS A 145 -10.58 -12.16 -26.01
N THR A 146 -10.77 -11.16 -26.87
CA THR A 146 -10.42 -9.76 -26.59
C THR A 146 -11.20 -9.23 -25.40
N ALA A 147 -12.51 -9.50 -25.35
CA ALA A 147 -13.36 -9.08 -24.24
C ALA A 147 -12.99 -9.75 -22.91
N TYR A 148 -12.57 -11.02 -22.94
CA TYR A 148 -12.02 -11.70 -21.76
C TYR A 148 -10.78 -10.98 -21.22
N HIS A 149 -9.83 -10.62 -22.09
CA HIS A 149 -8.61 -9.93 -21.67
C HIS A 149 -8.86 -8.51 -21.17
N ALA A 150 -9.79 -7.77 -21.78
CA ALA A 150 -10.23 -6.49 -21.24
C ALA A 150 -10.77 -6.63 -19.81
N GLY A 151 -11.56 -7.68 -19.54
CA GLY A 151 -12.01 -8.01 -18.18
C GLY A 151 -10.87 -8.33 -17.21
N ALA A 152 -9.90 -9.15 -17.63
CA ALA A 152 -8.74 -9.52 -16.82
C ALA A 152 -7.86 -8.31 -16.46
N VAL A 153 -7.58 -7.44 -17.43
CA VAL A 153 -6.84 -6.18 -17.21
C VAL A 153 -7.53 -5.32 -16.15
N ARG A 154 -8.85 -5.16 -16.24
CA ARG A 154 -9.61 -4.40 -15.24
C ARG A 154 -9.55 -5.01 -13.84
N GLN A 155 -9.58 -6.34 -13.74
CA GLN A 155 -9.42 -7.02 -12.44
C GLN A 155 -8.04 -6.78 -11.84
N ILE A 156 -6.98 -6.83 -12.65
CA ILE A 156 -5.61 -6.51 -12.21
C ILE A 156 -5.55 -5.08 -11.66
N LEU A 157 -6.02 -4.10 -12.44
CA LEU A 157 -5.99 -2.69 -12.07
C LEU A 157 -6.79 -2.38 -10.80
N LYS A 158 -7.92 -3.07 -10.60
CA LYS A 158 -8.72 -2.94 -9.38
C LYS A 158 -8.08 -3.67 -8.18
N GLY A 159 -7.53 -4.86 -8.38
CA GLY A 159 -6.93 -5.68 -7.33
C GLY A 159 -5.62 -5.11 -6.77
N SER A 160 -4.84 -4.39 -7.58
CA SER A 160 -3.59 -3.74 -7.12
C SER A 160 -3.84 -2.61 -6.12
N ILE A 161 -4.96 -1.87 -6.25
CA ILE A 161 -5.31 -0.77 -5.35
C ILE A 161 -5.55 -1.28 -3.92
N TYR A 162 -6.20 -2.45 -3.77
CA TYR A 162 -6.46 -3.04 -2.46
C TYR A 162 -5.18 -3.55 -1.78
N LYS A 163 -4.24 -4.14 -2.52
CA LYS A 163 -2.95 -4.59 -1.98
C LYS A 163 -2.03 -3.44 -1.58
N GLU A 164 -2.00 -2.34 -2.34
CA GLU A 164 -1.24 -1.15 -1.97
C GLU A 164 -1.75 -0.54 -0.66
N HIS A 165 -3.06 -0.54 -0.42
CA HIS A 165 -3.67 -0.07 0.82
C HIS A 165 -3.34 -0.97 2.02
N GLU A 166 -3.46 -2.29 1.88
CA GLU A 166 -3.14 -3.26 2.94
C GLU A 166 -1.64 -3.25 3.32
N MET A 167 -0.76 -3.10 2.33
CA MET A 167 0.69 -2.95 2.53
C MET A 167 1.07 -1.58 3.12
N ALA A 168 0.29 -0.53 2.86
CA ALA A 168 0.47 0.76 3.51
C ALA A 168 -0.01 0.72 4.97
N GLU A 169 -1.13 0.05 5.24
CA GLU A 169 -1.67 -0.17 6.58
C GLU A 169 -0.70 -0.95 7.48
N GLY A 170 -0.18 -2.09 7.00
CA GLY A 170 0.84 -2.86 7.73
C GLY A 170 2.08 -2.02 8.09
N ARG A 171 2.58 -1.23 7.13
CA ARG A 171 3.73 -0.33 7.35
C ARG A 171 3.46 0.75 8.39
N VAL A 172 2.27 1.35 8.42
CA VAL A 172 1.93 2.37 9.44
C VAL A 172 1.94 1.77 10.85
N LEU A 173 1.46 0.54 11.02
CA LEU A 173 1.51 -0.11 12.33
C LEU A 173 2.95 -0.40 12.75
N ASP A 174 3.77 -0.95 11.85
CA ASP A 174 5.17 -1.23 12.13
C ASP A 174 5.94 0.04 12.52
N ASP A 175 5.75 1.14 11.78
CA ASP A 175 6.35 2.45 12.07
C ASP A 175 5.94 2.98 13.46
N LEU A 176 4.66 2.83 13.84
CA LEU A 176 4.16 3.24 15.16
C LEU A 176 4.77 2.42 16.30
N LEU A 177 4.89 1.10 16.11
CA LEU A 177 5.45 0.20 17.10
C LEU A 177 6.96 0.42 17.26
N GLU A 178 7.69 0.58 16.17
CA GLU A 178 9.13 0.88 16.19
C GLU A 178 9.41 2.24 16.86
N THR A 179 8.60 3.24 16.53
CA THR A 179 8.68 4.58 17.13
C THR A 179 8.47 4.51 18.64
N TRP A 180 7.47 3.75 19.10
CA TRP A 180 7.21 3.56 20.53
C TRP A 180 8.33 2.83 21.25
N GLN A 181 8.88 1.78 20.63
CA GLN A 181 10.00 1.03 21.20
C GLN A 181 11.23 1.92 21.40
N ALA A 182 11.58 2.75 20.41
CA ALA A 182 12.64 3.75 20.56
C ALA A 182 12.36 4.70 21.71
N HIS A 183 11.14 5.24 21.74
CA HIS A 183 10.74 6.19 22.76
C HIS A 183 10.91 5.62 24.16
N ASN A 184 10.42 4.40 24.39
CA ASN A 184 10.54 3.71 25.67
C ASN A 184 11.99 3.38 26.02
N ALA A 185 12.80 2.94 25.06
CA ALA A 185 14.21 2.65 25.25
C ALA A 185 14.98 3.91 25.69
N ILE A 186 14.64 5.08 25.16
CA ILE A 186 15.24 6.36 25.58
C ILE A 186 14.88 6.68 27.04
N ASN A 187 13.64 6.42 27.47
CA ASN A 187 13.24 6.68 28.85
C ASN A 187 13.95 5.74 29.84
N LEU A 188 14.13 4.47 29.46
CA LEU A 188 14.92 3.52 30.23
C LEU A 188 16.40 3.94 30.28
N GLY A 189 16.97 4.37 29.15
CA GLY A 189 18.33 4.89 29.09
C GLY A 189 18.53 6.15 29.93
N LEU A 190 17.54 7.06 29.97
CA LEU A 190 17.55 8.19 30.89
C LEU A 190 17.62 7.70 32.34
N LEU A 191 16.69 6.83 32.74
CA LEU A 191 16.58 6.31 34.09
C LEU A 191 17.89 5.67 34.57
N GLU A 192 18.50 4.82 33.75
CA GLU A 192 19.74 4.10 34.06
C GLU A 192 20.96 5.02 34.20
N ASN A 193 20.90 6.22 33.64
CA ASN A 193 21.99 7.19 33.68
C ASN A 193 21.78 8.34 34.70
N ILE A 194 20.72 8.26 35.52
CA ILE A 194 20.51 9.20 36.61
C ILE A 194 21.59 8.95 37.69
N PRO A 195 22.37 9.98 38.09
CA PRO A 195 23.37 9.82 39.15
C PRO A 195 22.76 9.41 40.49
N ASP A 196 23.57 8.78 41.36
CA ASP A 196 23.16 8.39 42.71
C ASP A 196 22.53 9.56 43.48
N GLY A 197 21.39 9.29 44.15
CA GLY A 197 20.60 10.31 44.84
C GLY A 197 19.75 11.20 43.92
N GLY A 198 19.98 11.17 42.60
CA GLY A 198 19.26 11.99 41.62
C GLY A 198 17.77 11.66 41.52
N LEU A 199 17.32 10.45 41.85
CA LEU A 199 15.89 10.12 41.89
C LEU A 199 15.13 10.90 42.97
N GLY A 200 15.80 11.30 44.05
CA GLY A 200 15.19 11.98 45.19
C GLY A 200 15.08 13.50 45.04
N VAL A 201 15.70 14.10 44.01
CA VAL A 201 15.74 15.56 43.88
C VAL A 201 14.49 16.12 43.20
N SER A 202 14.12 17.36 43.52
CA SER A 202 12.95 18.06 42.98
C SER A 202 13.26 19.53 42.66
N ALA A 203 12.59 20.09 41.66
CA ALA A 203 12.76 21.48 41.24
C ALA A 203 12.39 22.51 42.34
N SER A 204 11.47 22.14 43.21
CA SER A 204 10.92 23.00 44.26
C SER A 204 10.43 22.18 45.45
N SER A 205 10.35 22.82 46.62
CA SER A 205 9.74 22.23 47.80
C SER A 205 8.28 21.83 47.50
N GLY A 206 7.94 20.55 47.68
CA GLY A 206 6.61 20.00 47.41
C GLY A 206 6.33 19.65 45.94
N GLY A 207 7.28 19.88 45.02
CA GLY A 207 7.18 19.41 43.63
C GLY A 207 7.57 17.94 43.48
N MET A 208 7.15 17.30 42.38
CA MET A 208 7.51 15.89 42.11
C MET A 208 9.02 15.71 42.00
N THR A 209 9.55 14.73 42.73
CA THR A 209 10.93 14.29 42.56
C THR A 209 11.15 13.70 41.16
N VAL A 210 12.41 13.57 40.73
CA VAL A 210 12.76 12.88 39.48
C VAL A 210 12.16 11.48 39.42
N GLY A 211 12.25 10.71 40.51
CA GLY A 211 11.64 9.38 40.60
C GLY A 211 10.12 9.41 40.47
N GLN A 212 9.46 10.40 41.09
CA GLN A 212 8.00 10.58 40.96
C GLN A 212 7.58 10.98 39.54
N GLN A 213 8.37 11.79 38.83
CA GLN A 213 8.08 12.13 37.43
C GLN A 213 8.14 10.89 36.53
N LEU A 214 9.12 10.00 36.72
CA LEU A 214 9.22 8.73 35.99
C LEU A 214 8.07 7.77 36.36
N GLY A 215 7.72 7.69 37.65
CA GLY A 215 6.56 6.95 38.12
C GLY A 215 5.24 7.50 37.55
N HIS A 216 5.15 8.81 37.34
CA HIS A 216 4.00 9.45 36.71
C HIS A 216 3.85 9.04 35.24
N MET A 217 4.95 8.97 34.48
CA MET A 217 4.90 8.46 33.09
C MET A 217 4.29 7.06 33.04
N HIS A 218 4.77 6.14 33.88
CA HIS A 218 4.20 4.79 34.01
C HIS A 218 2.70 4.83 34.35
N THR A 219 2.33 5.61 35.36
CA THR A 219 0.93 5.74 35.81
C THR A 219 0.01 6.22 34.69
N VAL A 220 0.44 7.20 33.88
CA VAL A 220 -0.32 7.72 32.74
C VAL A 220 -0.51 6.64 31.68
N ARG A 221 0.53 5.86 31.35
CA ARG A 221 0.43 4.74 30.41
C ARG A 221 -0.63 3.74 30.87
N ILE A 222 -0.53 3.27 32.11
CA ILE A 222 -1.44 2.24 32.64
C ILE A 222 -2.87 2.74 32.72
N ARG A 223 -3.11 4.02 33.06
CA ARG A 223 -4.45 4.60 33.05
C ARG A 223 -5.15 4.45 31.70
N TRP A 224 -4.45 4.74 30.60
CA TRP A 224 -5.03 4.60 29.25
C TRP A 224 -5.28 3.14 28.86
N VAL A 225 -4.42 2.22 29.32
CA VAL A 225 -4.61 0.79 29.15
C VAL A 225 -5.83 0.31 29.94
N GLU A 226 -5.98 0.72 31.20
CA GLU A 226 -7.14 0.33 32.02
C GLU A 226 -8.46 0.77 31.41
N GLU A 227 -8.52 1.98 30.85
CA GLU A 227 -9.71 2.50 30.20
C GLU A 227 -10.05 1.76 28.90
N SER A 228 -9.04 1.25 28.19
CA SER A 228 -9.21 0.68 26.84
C SER A 228 -9.26 -0.84 26.82
N GLU A 229 -8.41 -1.48 27.61
CA GLU A 229 -8.13 -2.92 27.65
C GLU A 229 -7.80 -3.33 29.11
N PRO A 230 -8.77 -3.34 30.04
CA PRO A 230 -8.54 -3.60 31.46
C PRO A 230 -7.74 -4.88 31.76
N GLU A 231 -7.96 -5.93 30.95
CA GLU A 231 -7.25 -7.20 31.06
C GLU A 231 -5.74 -7.07 30.80
N LEU A 232 -5.32 -6.16 29.92
CA LEU A 232 -3.90 -5.87 29.68
C LEU A 232 -3.23 -5.12 30.84
N ALA A 233 -4.02 -4.39 31.64
CA ALA A 233 -3.49 -3.63 32.76
C ALA A 233 -3.35 -4.47 34.04
N LYS A 234 -3.97 -5.65 34.10
CA LYS A 234 -3.92 -6.52 35.29
C LYS A 234 -2.49 -6.82 35.71
N GLY A 235 -2.21 -6.65 37.00
CA GLY A 235 -0.89 -6.90 37.59
C GLY A 235 0.13 -5.78 37.36
N SER A 236 -0.25 -4.68 36.71
CA SER A 236 0.63 -3.52 36.59
C SER A 236 0.90 -2.90 37.96
N LEU A 237 2.13 -2.44 38.17
CA LEU A 237 2.50 -1.69 39.37
C LEU A 237 1.64 -0.42 39.51
N LYS A 238 1.37 -0.03 40.75
CA LYS A 238 0.63 1.18 41.10
C LYS A 238 1.44 1.96 42.10
N PHE A 239 1.60 3.25 41.85
CA PHE A 239 2.38 4.13 42.69
C PHE A 239 1.50 5.12 43.44
N GLY A 240 1.82 5.34 44.72
CA GLY A 240 1.23 6.42 45.51
C GLY A 240 1.77 7.80 45.12
N ARG A 241 1.11 8.87 45.58
CA ARG A 241 1.55 10.26 45.31
C ARG A 241 2.91 10.61 45.92
N GLU A 242 3.30 9.96 47.02
CA GLU A 242 4.47 10.32 47.82
C GLU A 242 5.44 9.14 48.02
N GLU A 243 5.39 8.17 47.11
CA GLU A 243 6.20 6.96 47.23
C GLU A 243 7.65 7.20 46.80
N ASN A 244 8.60 6.67 47.59
CA ASN A 244 10.01 6.73 47.26
C ASN A 244 10.37 5.54 46.35
N LEU A 245 10.48 5.80 45.06
CA LEU A 245 10.62 4.75 44.04
C LEU A 245 12.09 4.45 43.74
N SER A 246 12.46 3.17 43.84
CA SER A 246 13.81 2.70 43.52
C SER A 246 14.06 2.64 42.02
N LEU A 247 15.34 2.66 41.62
CA LEU A 247 15.77 2.46 40.23
C LEU A 247 15.17 1.18 39.63
N GLU A 248 15.29 0.06 40.34
CA GLU A 248 14.79 -1.25 39.90
C GLU A 248 13.27 -1.27 39.74
N THR A 249 12.54 -0.67 40.69
CA THR A 249 11.08 -0.55 40.62
C THR A 249 10.65 0.26 39.39
N LEU A 250 11.30 1.41 39.14
CA LEU A 250 10.99 2.26 37.99
C LEU A 250 11.34 1.59 36.67
N LYS A 251 12.48 0.88 36.61
CA LYS A 251 12.93 0.17 35.42
C LYS A 251 11.94 -0.94 35.05
N GLN A 252 11.50 -1.73 36.03
CA GLN A 252 10.48 -2.74 35.84
C GLN A 252 9.18 -2.12 35.33
N ALA A 253 8.69 -1.07 36.01
CA ALA A 253 7.43 -0.42 35.67
C ALA A 253 7.43 0.19 34.26
N LEU A 254 8.50 0.88 33.85
CA LEU A 254 8.61 1.48 32.52
C LEU A 254 8.81 0.41 31.44
N SER A 255 9.58 -0.63 31.70
CA SER A 255 9.73 -1.77 30.79
C SER A 255 8.38 -2.45 30.52
N ASP A 256 7.65 -2.79 31.58
CA ASP A 256 6.39 -3.53 31.46
C ASP A 256 5.30 -2.67 30.83
N SER A 257 5.10 -1.44 31.33
CA SER A 257 4.13 -0.52 30.72
C SER A 257 4.46 -0.18 29.28
N GLY A 258 5.74 -0.16 28.89
CA GLY A 258 6.17 -0.02 27.50
C GLY A 258 5.64 -1.16 26.62
N LYS A 259 5.80 -2.42 27.05
CA LYS A 259 5.25 -3.60 26.36
C LYS A 259 3.73 -3.61 26.34
N THR A 260 3.09 -3.16 27.43
CA THR A 260 1.64 -3.09 27.53
C THR A 260 1.06 -2.07 26.55
N ILE A 261 1.65 -0.88 26.41
CA ILE A 261 1.25 0.10 25.39
C ILE A 261 1.45 -0.46 23.99
N GLN A 262 2.55 -1.18 23.73
CA GLN A 262 2.77 -1.83 22.44
C GLN A 262 1.64 -2.83 22.11
N SER A 263 1.23 -3.62 23.10
CA SER A 263 0.12 -4.57 22.97
C SER A 263 -1.22 -3.87 22.75
N LEU A 264 -1.46 -2.75 23.44
CA LEU A 264 -2.65 -1.92 23.25
C LEU A 264 -2.74 -1.43 21.80
N LEU A 265 -1.67 -0.82 21.27
CA LEU A 265 -1.64 -0.31 19.90
C LEU A 265 -1.90 -1.41 18.88
N LEU A 266 -1.21 -2.55 19.02
CA LEU A 266 -1.37 -3.68 18.11
C LEU A 266 -2.80 -4.23 18.10
N ARG A 267 -3.40 -4.45 19.28
CA ARG A 267 -4.75 -5.01 19.39
C ARG A 267 -5.80 -4.04 18.86
N ARG A 268 -5.71 -2.77 19.24
CA ARG A 268 -6.66 -1.73 18.83
C ARG A 268 -6.56 -1.46 17.33
N TYR A 269 -5.35 -1.43 16.77
CA TYR A 269 -5.14 -1.30 15.34
C TYR A 269 -5.80 -2.45 14.56
N ARG A 270 -5.53 -3.71 14.95
CA ARG A 270 -6.13 -4.89 14.31
C ARG A 270 -7.65 -4.93 14.43
N ALA A 271 -8.21 -4.34 15.47
CA ALA A 271 -9.65 -4.23 15.66
C ALA A 271 -10.27 -3.01 14.95
N GLY A 272 -9.47 -2.12 14.35
CA GLY A 272 -9.96 -0.88 13.76
C GLY A 272 -10.48 0.13 14.78
N LEU A 273 -9.92 0.14 16.00
CA LEU A 273 -10.40 0.94 17.13
C LEU A 273 -9.38 2.00 17.59
N GLY A 274 -9.86 3.14 18.11
CA GLY A 274 -9.04 4.23 18.70
C GLY A 274 -8.55 3.91 20.12
N VAL A 275 -8.26 4.88 20.97
CA VAL A 275 -8.06 4.65 22.43
C VAL A 275 -9.27 5.18 23.18
N ASN A 276 -9.82 4.42 24.13
CA ASN A 276 -11.05 4.82 24.82
C ASN A 276 -10.81 6.13 25.60
N GLY A 277 -11.72 7.09 25.45
CA GLY A 277 -11.61 8.40 26.10
C GLY A 277 -10.57 9.37 25.49
N PHE A 278 -9.77 8.93 24.51
CA PHE A 278 -8.81 9.79 23.82
C PHE A 278 -9.37 10.26 22.46
N PRO A 279 -9.40 11.58 22.18
CA PRO A 279 -9.85 12.07 20.88
C PRO A 279 -8.78 11.84 19.80
N GLY A 280 -9.15 11.14 18.72
CA GLY A 280 -8.30 10.99 17.52
C GLY A 280 -7.84 9.55 17.25
N SER A 281 -6.83 9.43 16.37
CA SER A 281 -6.30 8.14 15.92
C SER A 281 -5.25 7.56 16.86
N LEU A 282 -4.82 6.31 16.61
CA LEU A 282 -3.69 5.70 17.31
C LEU A 282 -2.38 6.50 17.09
N THR A 283 -2.20 7.11 15.93
CA THR A 283 -1.07 8.02 15.65
C THR A 283 -1.13 9.27 16.53
N SER A 284 -2.31 9.88 16.68
CA SER A 284 -2.49 11.03 17.56
C SER A 284 -2.23 10.67 19.03
N PHE A 285 -2.71 9.50 19.46
CA PHE A 285 -2.46 8.97 20.80
C PHE A 285 -0.96 8.74 21.06
N MET A 286 -0.25 8.11 20.11
CA MET A 286 1.19 7.91 20.19
C MET A 286 1.94 9.24 20.30
N SER A 287 1.56 10.23 19.47
CA SER A 287 2.15 11.57 19.49
C SER A 287 1.94 12.26 20.84
N TYR A 288 0.77 12.08 21.46
CA TYR A 288 0.49 12.57 22.80
C TYR A 288 1.40 11.94 23.85
N LEU A 289 1.55 10.61 23.88
CA LEU A 289 2.43 9.94 24.84
C LEU A 289 3.89 10.40 24.68
N ILE A 290 4.38 10.46 23.44
CA ILE A 290 5.74 10.93 23.15
C ILE A 290 5.93 12.37 23.62
N SER A 291 4.97 13.25 23.36
CA SER A 291 5.04 14.66 23.79
C SER A 291 5.05 14.78 25.31
N HIS A 292 4.13 14.07 25.99
CA HIS A 292 4.03 14.04 27.45
C HIS A 292 5.32 13.55 28.12
N GLU A 293 5.88 12.45 27.64
CA GLU A 293 7.10 11.88 28.23
C GLU A 293 8.34 12.68 27.85
N SER A 294 8.37 13.31 26.67
CA SER A 294 9.42 14.29 26.31
C SER A 294 9.42 15.51 27.21
N HIS A 295 8.24 16.01 27.58
CA HIS A 295 8.09 17.11 28.54
C HIS A 295 8.73 16.78 29.88
N HIS A 296 8.42 15.60 30.45
CA HIS A 296 9.01 15.17 31.71
C HIS A 296 10.51 14.84 31.60
N ARG A 297 10.97 14.25 30.49
CA ARG A 297 12.42 14.08 30.25
C ARG A 297 13.17 15.42 30.32
N GLY A 298 12.63 16.45 29.66
CA GLY A 298 13.20 17.79 29.69
C GLY A 298 13.26 18.37 31.11
N GLN A 299 12.18 18.22 31.89
CA GLN A 299 12.14 18.63 33.30
C GLN A 299 13.19 17.90 34.14
N ILE A 300 13.28 16.57 34.03
CA ILE A 300 14.25 15.75 34.76
C ILE A 300 15.69 16.20 34.47
N VAL A 301 16.04 16.33 33.19
CA VAL A 301 17.39 16.76 32.78
C VAL A 301 17.72 18.15 33.33
N LEU A 302 16.76 19.07 33.31
CA LEU A 302 16.95 20.43 33.82
C LEU A 302 17.13 20.45 35.34
N VAL A 303 16.31 19.71 36.09
CA VAL A 303 16.40 19.62 37.56
C VAL A 303 17.74 19.04 38.00
N LEU A 304 18.16 17.94 37.39
CA LEU A 304 19.47 17.32 37.66
C LEU A 304 20.61 18.32 37.43
N LYS A 305 20.55 19.10 36.34
CA LYS A 305 21.56 20.12 36.04
C LYS A 305 21.56 21.27 37.05
N GLN A 306 20.38 21.75 37.47
CA GLN A 306 20.25 22.88 38.40
C GLN A 306 20.72 22.53 39.81
N LEU A 307 20.59 21.28 40.22
CA LEU A 307 20.92 20.81 41.57
C LEU A 307 22.32 20.20 41.68
N GLY A 308 23.17 20.40 40.66
CA GLY A 308 24.59 20.01 40.70
C GLY A 308 24.85 18.54 40.42
N THR A 309 23.86 17.78 39.96
CA THR A 309 23.97 16.34 39.61
C THR A 309 23.61 16.09 38.14
N PRO A 310 24.27 16.78 37.17
CA PRO A 310 23.90 16.65 35.77
C PRO A 310 24.16 15.25 35.22
N LEU A 311 23.40 14.86 34.19
CA LEU A 311 23.75 13.71 33.36
C LEU A 311 25.14 13.90 32.73
N SER A 312 25.81 12.78 32.43
CA SER A 312 27.02 12.80 31.62
C SER A 312 26.71 13.35 30.21
N LYS A 313 27.73 13.90 29.53
CA LYS A 313 27.57 14.38 28.14
C LYS A 313 27.10 13.26 27.21
N GLU A 314 27.60 12.04 27.43
CA GLU A 314 27.23 10.86 26.66
C GLU A 314 25.77 10.48 26.90
N ALA A 315 25.32 10.40 28.16
CA ALA A 315 23.93 10.13 28.51
C ALA A 315 22.98 11.19 27.94
N GLY A 316 23.34 12.47 28.03
CA GLY A 316 22.56 13.57 27.45
C GLY A 316 22.43 13.48 25.93
N MET A 317 23.50 13.08 25.23
CA MET A 317 23.47 12.84 23.78
C MET A 317 22.70 11.56 23.42
N GLY A 318 22.76 10.54 24.28
CA GLY A 318 22.03 9.27 24.14
C GLY A 318 20.52 9.46 24.01
N LEU A 319 19.95 10.46 24.70
CA LEU A 319 18.53 10.81 24.61
C LEU A 319 18.07 11.17 23.19
N TRP A 320 19.02 11.62 22.37
CA TRP A 320 18.77 12.04 21.00
C TRP A 320 19.21 10.97 19.98
N LYS A 321 20.38 10.35 20.22
CA LYS A 321 20.88 9.25 19.37
C LYS A 321 19.91 8.07 19.29
N GLY A 322 19.08 7.84 20.32
CA GLY A 322 18.04 6.82 20.27
C GLY A 322 17.02 7.00 19.13
N TRP A 323 16.91 8.19 18.52
CA TRP A 323 16.02 8.43 17.39
C TRP A 323 16.65 8.11 16.03
N TRP A 324 17.87 8.59 15.76
CA TRP A 324 18.53 8.54 14.44
C TRP A 324 19.75 7.62 14.36
N GLY A 325 20.30 7.19 15.50
CA GLY A 325 21.51 6.38 15.60
C GLY A 325 21.23 4.89 15.78
N ARG A 326 20.01 4.45 15.47
CA ARG A 326 19.63 3.03 15.51
C ARG A 326 20.16 2.36 14.25
N GLU A 327 20.87 1.25 14.38
CA GLU A 327 21.08 0.36 13.24
C GLU A 327 19.70 -0.14 12.81
N MET A 328 19.27 0.22 11.60
CA MET A 328 18.05 -0.35 11.04
C MET A 328 18.28 -1.86 10.94
N SER A 329 17.54 -2.65 11.72
CA SER A 329 17.47 -4.09 11.46
C SER A 329 16.95 -4.24 10.04
N GLN A 330 17.81 -4.67 9.12
CA GLN A 330 17.40 -5.00 7.76
C GLN A 330 16.29 -6.05 7.87
N SER A 331 15.06 -5.64 7.52
CA SER A 331 13.89 -6.51 7.39
C SER A 331 14.02 -7.41 6.18
#